data_AF-A0A820NRE7-F1
#
_entry.id   AF-A0A820NRE7-F1
#
_cell.length_a   1.000
_cell.length_b   1.000
_cell.length_c   1.000
_cell.angle_alpha   90.00
_cell.angle_beta   90.00
_cell.angle_gamma   90.00
#
_symmetry.space_group_name_H-M   'P 1'
#
loop_
_entity.id
_entity.type
_entity.pdbx_description
1 polymer ?
#
loop_
_entity_poly.entity_id
_entity_poly.type
_entity_poly.pdbx_seq_one_letter_code
_entity_poly.pdbx_strand_id
1 'polypeptide(L)'
;IRACLRSEGVYMGNTRDEENRERFHPLNFYDLFVGPIPDWYKQRAALEPSYECCGDDVISFHYVPWNELYLIDSMWYRFGRER
;
A
#
# COMPACT_ATOMS: atom_id res chain seq x y z
N ILE A 1 -12.29 11.78 10.95
CA ILE A 1 -12.70 11.57 9.53
C ILE A 1 -13.79 10.51 9.41
N ARG A 2 -13.55 9.22 9.72
CA ARG A 2 -14.59 8.16 9.57
C ARG A 2 -15.94 8.48 10.21
N ALA A 3 -15.93 8.94 11.47
CA ALA A 3 -17.16 9.30 12.18
C ALA A 3 -17.90 10.49 11.53
N CYS A 4 -17.15 11.50 11.09
CA CYS A 4 -17.69 12.68 10.42
C CYS A 4 -18.26 12.35 9.04
N LEU A 5 -17.59 11.52 8.24
CA LEU A 5 -18.13 11.10 6.94
C LEU A 5 -19.43 10.32 7.13
N ARG A 6 -19.50 9.45 8.15
CA ARG A 6 -20.72 8.70 8.46
C ARG A 6 -21.87 9.57 8.95
N SER A 7 -21.63 10.68 9.65
CA SER A 7 -22.71 11.59 10.05
C SER A 7 -23.40 12.22 8.85
N GLU A 8 -22.66 12.41 7.75
CA GLU A 8 -23.18 12.91 6.48
C GLU A 8 -23.65 11.79 5.52
N GLY A 9 -23.76 10.54 6.00
CA GLY A 9 -24.17 9.40 5.17
C GLY A 9 -23.11 8.91 4.16
N VAL A 10 -21.85 9.35 4.30
CA VAL A 10 -20.72 8.94 3.44
C VAL A 10 -19.95 7.79 4.10
N TYR A 11 -19.76 6.72 3.33
CA TYR A 11 -19.02 5.53 3.78
C TYR A 11 -17.70 5.42 3.03
N MET A 12 -16.64 5.02 3.75
CA MET A 12 -15.37 4.67 3.12
C MET A 12 -15.58 3.45 2.24
N GLY A 13 -15.15 3.54 0.98
CA GLY A 13 -15.19 2.42 0.03
C GLY A 13 -14.16 1.35 0.35
N ASN A 14 -14.33 0.17 -0.25
CA ASN A 14 -13.29 -0.86 -0.25
C ASN A 14 -12.17 -0.42 -1.20
N THR A 15 -10.97 -0.26 -0.66
CA THR A 15 -9.79 0.19 -1.40
C THR A 15 -8.89 -0.95 -1.85
N ARG A 16 -9.29 -2.21 -1.62
CA ARG A 16 -8.55 -3.39 -2.10
C ARG A 16 -8.83 -3.66 -3.57
N ASP A 17 -7.93 -4.40 -4.21
CA ASP A 17 -8.14 -4.90 -5.56
C ASP A 17 -9.16 -6.07 -5.59
N GLU A 18 -9.38 -6.64 -6.78
CA GLU A 18 -10.32 -7.75 -6.99
C GLU A 18 -9.94 -9.02 -6.22
N GLU A 19 -8.66 -9.15 -5.86
CA GLU A 19 -8.09 -10.28 -5.10
C GLU A 19 -8.06 -10.00 -3.59
N ASN A 20 -8.65 -8.87 -3.13
CA ASN A 20 -8.61 -8.39 -1.76
C ASN A 20 -7.20 -8.03 -1.24
N ARG A 21 -6.28 -7.66 -2.12
CA ARG A 21 -4.94 -7.18 -1.75
C ARG A 21 -4.94 -5.68 -1.44
N GLU A 22 -4.06 -5.28 -0.52
CA GLU A 22 -3.94 -3.88 -0.12
C GLU A 22 -3.28 -3.04 -1.24
N ARG A 23 -3.73 -1.79 -1.39
CA ARG A 23 -3.16 -0.81 -2.34
C ARG A 23 -2.62 0.46 -1.68
N PHE A 24 -2.94 0.67 -0.41
CA PHE A 24 -2.46 1.79 0.40
C PHE A 24 -1.62 1.24 1.55
N HIS A 25 -0.31 1.33 1.44
CA HIS A 25 0.61 0.74 2.40
C HIS A 25 1.13 1.79 3.40
N PRO A 26 1.01 1.53 4.72
CA PRO A 26 1.55 2.41 5.76
C PRO A 26 3.05 2.21 6.03
N LEU A 27 3.72 1.38 5.22
CA LEU A 27 5.17 1.15 5.25
C LEU A 27 5.77 1.59 3.91
N ASN A 28 7.09 1.78 3.90
CA ASN A 28 7.83 2.00 2.65
C ASN A 28 7.94 0.68 1.89
N PHE A 29 8.35 0.76 0.62
CA PHE A 29 8.50 -0.39 -0.25
C PHE A 29 9.51 -1.38 0.35
N TYR A 30 10.66 -0.90 0.82
CA TYR A 30 11.70 -1.78 1.33
C TYR A 30 11.23 -2.60 2.55
N ASP A 31 10.62 -1.96 3.54
CA ASP A 31 10.14 -2.57 4.76
C ASP A 31 9.01 -3.56 4.50
N LEU A 32 8.13 -3.27 3.54
CA LEU A 32 7.01 -4.14 3.19
C LEU A 32 7.47 -5.47 2.54
N PHE A 33 8.52 -5.43 1.72
CA PHE A 33 8.99 -6.59 0.95
C PHE A 33 10.21 -7.30 1.54
N VAL A 34 11.07 -6.59 2.27
CA VAL A 34 12.41 -7.07 2.67
C VAL A 34 12.73 -6.78 4.14
N GLY A 35 12.24 -5.67 4.67
CA GLY A 35 12.60 -5.19 6.01
C GLY A 35 11.83 -5.83 7.17
N PRO A 36 12.21 -5.50 8.41
CA PRO A 36 11.54 -5.99 9.60
C PRO A 36 10.17 -5.34 9.76
N ILE A 37 9.13 -6.16 9.65
CA ILE A 37 7.75 -5.67 9.76
C ILE A 37 7.44 -5.34 11.22
N PRO A 38 7.00 -4.10 11.53
CA PRO A 38 6.66 -3.71 12.89
C PRO A 38 5.48 -4.52 13.46
N ASP A 39 5.48 -4.79 14.75
CA ASP A 39 4.40 -5.58 15.38
C ASP A 39 3.04 -4.89 15.29
N TRP A 40 3.00 -3.56 15.32
CA TRP A 40 1.75 -2.82 15.12
C TRP A 40 1.14 -3.07 13.74
N TYR A 41 1.98 -3.36 12.73
CA TYR A 41 1.55 -3.68 11.38
C TYR A 41 0.91 -5.07 11.38
N LYS A 42 1.60 -6.07 11.92
CA LYS A 42 1.09 -7.46 12.02
C LYS A 42 -0.25 -7.54 12.77
N GLN A 43 -0.45 -6.70 13.78
CA GLN A 43 -1.69 -6.67 14.57
C GLN A 43 -2.88 -6.00 13.86
N ARG A 44 -2.63 -5.19 12.82
CA ARG A 44 -3.64 -4.31 12.21
C ARG A 44 -3.79 -4.47 10.71
N ALA A 45 -2.79 -5.03 10.04
CA ALA A 45 -2.82 -5.33 8.63
C ALA A 45 -3.74 -6.52 8.40
N ALA A 46 -4.50 -6.45 7.32
CA ALA A 46 -5.37 -7.56 6.91
C ALA A 46 -4.62 -8.66 6.17
N LEU A 47 -3.39 -8.39 5.72
CA LEU A 47 -2.55 -9.33 4.98
C LEU A 47 -1.15 -9.38 5.59
N GLU A 48 -0.60 -10.58 5.59
CA GLU A 48 0.79 -10.80 5.98
C GLU A 48 1.73 -10.24 4.89
N PRO A 49 2.80 -9.54 5.28
CA PRO A 49 3.85 -9.09 4.38
C PRO A 49 4.42 -10.27 3.58
N SER A 50 4.25 -10.24 2.27
CA SER A 50 4.73 -11.25 1.32
C SER A 50 4.76 -10.63 -0.07
N TYR A 51 5.38 -11.25 -1.05
CA TYR A 51 5.26 -10.77 -2.44
C TYR A 51 3.80 -10.73 -2.94
N GLU A 52 2.93 -11.54 -2.35
CA GLU A 52 1.51 -11.64 -2.67
C GLU A 52 0.63 -10.66 -1.87
N CYS A 53 1.19 -9.86 -0.95
CA CYS A 53 0.42 -8.96 -0.09
C CYS A 53 -0.32 -7.85 -0.83
N CYS A 54 0.13 -7.56 -2.04
CA CYS A 54 0.09 -6.22 -2.56
C CYS A 54 -0.48 -6.24 -3.97
N GLY A 55 -1.48 -5.38 -4.20
CA GLY A 55 -2.17 -5.31 -5.48
C GLY A 55 -1.22 -4.93 -6.62
N ASP A 56 -1.47 -5.44 -7.81
CA ASP A 56 -0.72 -5.06 -9.02
C ASP A 56 -0.83 -3.57 -9.37
N ASP A 57 -1.85 -2.91 -8.84
CA ASP A 57 -2.21 -1.50 -8.98
C ASP A 57 -2.01 -0.73 -7.66
N VAL A 58 -0.88 -0.93 -6.97
CA VAL A 58 -0.56 -0.17 -5.74
C VAL A 58 -0.72 1.34 -5.96
N ILE A 59 -1.36 2.02 -5.00
CA ILE A 59 -1.64 3.45 -5.06
C ILE A 59 -0.62 4.27 -4.25
N SER A 60 -0.23 3.82 -3.05
CA SER A 60 0.72 4.58 -2.23
C SER A 60 1.50 3.75 -1.22
N PHE A 61 2.70 4.23 -0.89
CA PHE A 61 3.53 3.79 0.24
C PHE A 61 3.78 4.95 1.20
N HIS A 62 3.95 4.66 2.49
CA HIS A 62 4.28 5.67 3.50
C HIS A 62 5.77 5.58 3.88
N TYR A 63 6.32 6.63 4.50
CA TYR A 63 7.73 6.68 4.92
C TYR A 63 8.77 6.43 3.80
N VAL A 64 8.42 6.68 2.54
CA VAL A 64 9.30 6.49 1.38
C VAL A 64 10.38 7.58 1.37
N PRO A 65 11.67 7.24 1.51
CA PRO A 65 12.75 8.20 1.37
C PRO A 65 12.98 8.57 -0.11
N TRP A 66 13.63 9.71 -0.35
CA TRP A 66 13.82 10.26 -1.70
C TRP A 66 14.46 9.27 -2.68
N ASN A 67 15.47 8.51 -2.24
CA ASN A 67 16.16 7.52 -3.06
C ASN A 67 15.26 6.35 -3.48
N GLU A 68 14.36 5.92 -2.59
CA GLU A 68 13.38 4.88 -2.89
C GLU A 68 12.29 5.41 -3.83
N LEU A 69 11.82 6.64 -3.61
CA LEU A 69 10.85 7.27 -4.50
C LEU A 69 11.39 7.36 -5.95
N TYR A 70 12.64 7.80 -6.14
CA TYR A 70 13.26 7.84 -7.45
C TYR A 70 13.42 6.45 -8.08
N LEU A 71 13.71 5.43 -7.27
CA LEU A 71 13.79 4.06 -7.75
C LEU A 71 12.41 3.60 -8.25
N ILE A 72 11.37 3.72 -7.43
CA ILE A 72 9.98 3.33 -7.77
C ILE A 72 9.51 4.07 -9.03
N ASP A 73 9.71 5.38 -9.10
CA ASP A 73 9.36 6.19 -10.27
C ASP A 73 10.07 5.70 -11.53
N SER A 74 11.38 5.45 -11.43
CA SER A 74 12.16 4.93 -12.57
C SER A 74 11.70 3.52 -13.01
N MET A 75 11.30 2.66 -12.07
CA MET A 75 10.79 1.32 -12.36
C MET A 75 9.42 1.41 -13.04
N TRP A 76 8.53 2.28 -12.55
CA TRP A 76 7.23 2.53 -13.16
C TRP A 76 7.37 3.02 -14.60
N TYR A 77 8.24 3.99 -14.86
CA TYR A 77 8.44 4.51 -16.22
C TYR A 77 9.01 3.48 -17.21
N ARG A 78 9.80 2.52 -16.73
CA ARG A 78 10.46 1.50 -17.55
C ARG A 78 9.62 0.24 -17.73
N PHE A 79 8.90 -0.19 -16.71
CA PHE A 79 8.22 -1.49 -16.67
C PHE A 79 6.70 -1.39 -16.52
N GLY A 80 6.17 -0.26 -16.04
CA GLY A 80 4.73 -0.08 -15.79
C GLY A 80 3.89 0.35 -16.99
N ARG A 81 4.50 0.59 -18.16
CA ARG A 81 3.81 1.07 -19.38
C ARG A 81 3.35 -0.01 -20.36
N GLU A 82 3.66 -1.28 -20.10
CA GLU A 82 3.30 -2.42 -20.98
C GLU A 82 2.11 -3.25 -20.47
N ARG A 83 1.30 -2.71 -19.54
CA ARG A 83 0.03 -3.30 -19.12
C ARG A 83 -1.15 -2.61 -19.78
#